data_AF-A0A4S4D8Z0-F1
#
_entry.id   AF-A0A4S4D8Z0-F1
#
_cell.length_a   1.000
_cell.length_b   1.000
_cell.length_c   1.000
_cell.angle_alpha   90.00
_cell.angle_beta   90.00
_cell.angle_gamma   90.00
#
_symmetry.space_group_name_H-M   'P 1'
#
loop_
_entity.id
_entity.type
_entity.pdbx_description
1 polymer ?
#
loop_
_entity_poly.entity_id
_entity_poly.type
_entity_poly.pdbx_seq_one_letter_code
_entity_poly.pdbx_strand_id
1 'polypeptide(L)'
;MRVGVLRGCLTICDFATVKDQGSIWVMKDYGVKESWSKYIVIKGVIYDWDYLNCYKPIIILQSGQLLILVNREALVLYDPKTRHHKNVKISGIRKRSDFHGIAHVPSLVSLRDVAKGKNLKDLYSQQAKKAELAMMAILIAIVCCYLFKVCGKTLTYPTSPSARTKEEGDDGEVTATETT
;
A
#
# COMPACT_ATOMS: atom_id res chain seq x y z
N MET A 1 11.94 -28.75 -4.72
CA MET A 1 10.60 -28.14 -4.67
C MET A 1 10.28 -27.66 -3.25
N ARG A 2 9.68 -26.47 -3.06
CA ARG A 2 9.20 -25.95 -1.76
C ARG A 2 7.81 -25.33 -1.87
N VAL A 3 6.98 -25.49 -0.84
CA VAL A 3 5.62 -24.91 -0.75
C VAL A 3 5.66 -23.63 0.10
N GLY A 4 4.82 -22.65 -0.24
CA GLY A 4 4.66 -21.41 0.52
C GLY A 4 3.36 -20.69 0.21
N VAL A 5 3.21 -19.47 0.72
CA VAL A 5 2.06 -18.60 0.45
C VAL A 5 2.57 -17.26 -0.08
N LEU A 6 2.01 -16.80 -1.19
CA LEU A 6 2.29 -15.47 -1.77
C LEU A 6 0.97 -14.81 -2.13
N ARG A 7 0.76 -13.57 -1.64
CA ARG A 7 -0.48 -12.80 -1.88
C ARG A 7 -1.76 -13.61 -1.58
N GLY A 8 -1.73 -14.42 -0.52
CA GLY A 8 -2.86 -15.28 -0.14
C GLY A 8 -3.07 -16.52 -1.00
N CYS A 9 -2.28 -16.74 -2.05
CA CYS A 9 -2.35 -17.94 -2.89
C CYS A 9 -1.33 -18.98 -2.43
N LEU A 10 -1.70 -20.27 -2.51
CA LEU A 10 -0.76 -21.37 -2.32
C LEU A 10 0.26 -21.37 -3.46
N THR A 11 1.54 -21.57 -3.12
CA THR A 11 2.63 -21.50 -4.08
C THR A 11 3.56 -22.70 -4.01
N ILE A 12 4.06 -23.10 -5.17
CA ILE A 12 5.11 -24.10 -5.32
C ILE A 12 6.28 -23.44 -6.02
N CYS A 13 7.46 -23.61 -5.44
CA CYS A 13 8.71 -23.18 -6.02
C CYS A 13 9.49 -24.41 -6.46
N ASP A 14 9.64 -24.55 -7.77
CA ASP A 14 10.38 -25.62 -8.40
C ASP A 14 11.70 -25.11 -8.95
N PHE A 15 12.79 -25.81 -8.67
CA PHE A 15 14.14 -25.39 -9.05
C PHE A 15 14.75 -26.47 -9.92
N ALA A 16 14.94 -26.13 -11.20
CA ALA A 16 15.60 -27.02 -12.14
C ALA A 16 17.10 -26.82 -12.05
N THR A 17 17.79 -27.87 -11.62
CA THR A 17 19.26 -27.95 -11.50
C THR A 17 20.01 -27.68 -12.77
N VAL A 18 19.45 -28.11 -13.90
CA VAL A 18 20.16 -28.14 -15.18
C VAL A 18 20.19 -26.77 -15.86
N LYS A 19 19.37 -25.81 -15.42
CA LYS A 19 19.19 -24.53 -16.14
C LYS A 19 19.46 -23.28 -15.30
N ASP A 20 19.77 -23.43 -14.01
CA ASP A 20 19.83 -22.32 -13.04
C ASP A 20 18.57 -21.44 -13.04
N GLN A 21 17.41 -22.10 -13.19
CA GLN A 21 16.10 -21.44 -13.21
C GLN A 21 15.21 -22.00 -12.12
N GLY A 22 14.67 -21.10 -11.32
CA GLY A 22 13.55 -21.37 -10.44
C GLY A 22 12.24 -20.96 -11.13
N SER A 23 11.18 -21.73 -10.96
CA SER A 23 9.84 -21.33 -11.33
C SER A 23 8.94 -21.29 -10.10
N ILE A 24 8.20 -20.20 -9.96
CA ILE A 24 7.16 -20.07 -8.95
C ILE A 24 5.83 -20.33 -9.65
N TRP A 25 5.06 -21.24 -9.09
CA TRP A 25 3.70 -21.58 -9.47
C TRP A 25 2.76 -21.12 -8.37
N VAL A 26 1.59 -20.61 -8.76
CA VAL A 26 0.53 -20.17 -7.85
C VAL A 26 -0.76 -20.93 -8.17
N MET A 27 -1.44 -21.40 -7.13
CA MET A 27 -2.80 -21.92 -7.23
C MET A 27 -3.75 -20.75 -6.97
N LYS A 28 -4.45 -20.30 -8.01
CA LYS A 28 -5.36 -19.16 -7.90
C LYS A 28 -6.62 -19.52 -7.11
N ASP A 29 -7.16 -20.72 -7.36
CA ASP A 29 -8.38 -21.22 -6.75
C ASP A 29 -8.02 -22.44 -5.89
N TYR A 30 -8.17 -22.30 -4.58
CA TYR A 30 -7.74 -23.33 -3.65
C TYR A 30 -8.47 -24.66 -3.88
N GLY A 31 -7.71 -25.75 -4.04
CA GLY A 31 -8.24 -27.09 -4.31
C GLY A 31 -8.54 -27.39 -5.78
N VAL A 32 -8.53 -26.38 -6.66
CA VAL A 32 -8.72 -26.58 -8.12
C VAL A 32 -7.36 -26.82 -8.77
N LYS A 33 -7.11 -28.05 -9.21
CA LYS A 33 -5.82 -28.47 -9.79
C LYS A 33 -5.49 -27.68 -11.06
N GLU A 34 -6.49 -27.33 -11.85
CA GLU A 34 -6.35 -26.62 -13.12
C GLU A 34 -6.04 -25.13 -12.91
N SER A 35 -6.21 -24.60 -11.68
CA SER A 35 -5.91 -23.20 -11.35
C SER A 35 -4.41 -22.94 -11.12
N TRP A 36 -3.58 -23.99 -11.10
CA TRP A 36 -2.13 -23.86 -11.06
C TRP A 36 -1.63 -23.14 -12.30
N SER A 37 -1.00 -22.00 -12.10
CA SER A 37 -0.41 -21.20 -13.18
C SER A 37 1.00 -20.77 -12.81
N LYS A 38 1.88 -20.73 -13.81
CA LYS A 38 3.25 -20.26 -13.63
C LYS A 38 3.22 -18.75 -13.40
N TYR A 39 3.67 -18.31 -12.25
CA TYR A 39 3.70 -16.90 -11.89
C TYR A 39 4.94 -16.20 -12.45
N ILE A 40 6.12 -16.78 -12.21
CA ILE A 40 7.39 -16.21 -12.67
C ILE A 40 8.48 -17.27 -12.78
N VAL A 41 9.45 -17.02 -13.66
CA VAL A 41 10.72 -17.74 -13.72
C VAL A 41 11.84 -16.84 -13.19
N ILE A 42 12.44 -17.24 -12.08
CA ILE A 42 13.64 -16.64 -11.50
C ILE A 42 14.85 -17.17 -12.26
N LYS A 43 15.67 -16.25 -12.77
CA LYS A 43 16.92 -16.56 -13.47
C LYS A 43 18.06 -15.75 -12.89
N GLY A 44 19.28 -16.29 -12.92
CA GLY A 44 20.50 -15.52 -12.63
C GLY A 44 20.66 -15.11 -11.17
N VAL A 45 19.96 -15.76 -10.23
CA VAL A 45 20.23 -15.64 -8.80
C VAL A 45 21.16 -16.79 -8.42
N ILE A 46 22.40 -16.74 -8.87
CA ILE A 46 23.39 -17.79 -8.63
C ILE A 46 24.13 -17.44 -7.34
N TYR A 47 24.03 -18.32 -6.34
CA TYR A 47 25.00 -18.34 -5.24
C TYR A 47 26.02 -19.42 -5.55
N ASP A 48 27.28 -19.03 -5.47
CA ASP A 48 28.48 -19.66 -6.02
C ASP A 48 28.91 -20.97 -5.30
N TRP A 49 27.95 -21.75 -4.81
CA TRP A 49 28.24 -22.97 -4.06
C TRP A 49 27.60 -24.17 -4.74
N ASP A 50 28.38 -25.25 -4.82
CA ASP A 50 28.19 -26.53 -5.54
C ASP A 50 26.94 -27.35 -5.13
N TYR A 51 25.88 -26.69 -4.69
CA TYR A 51 24.64 -27.28 -4.17
C TYR A 51 23.40 -26.74 -4.87
N LEU A 52 22.34 -27.54 -4.78
CA LEU A 52 20.97 -27.20 -5.18
C LEU A 52 20.51 -25.93 -4.47
N ASN A 53 20.61 -24.77 -5.13
CA ASN A 53 20.11 -23.52 -4.58
C ASN A 53 18.61 -23.65 -4.27
N CYS A 54 18.27 -23.60 -3.00
CA CYS A 54 16.91 -23.66 -2.49
C CYS A 54 16.37 -22.24 -2.34
N TYR A 55 15.44 -21.85 -3.20
CA TYR A 55 14.80 -20.54 -3.08
C TYR A 55 13.42 -20.68 -2.43
N LYS A 56 13.14 -19.80 -1.47
CA LYS A 56 11.85 -19.68 -0.81
C LYS A 56 11.41 -18.22 -0.95
N PRO A 57 10.50 -17.91 -1.88
CA PRO A 57 9.85 -16.61 -1.90
C PRO A 57 9.15 -16.37 -0.57
N ILE A 58 9.43 -15.22 0.03
CA ILE A 58 8.79 -14.77 1.26
C ILE A 58 7.58 -13.93 0.88
N ILE A 59 7.80 -12.83 0.17
CA ILE A 59 6.77 -11.84 -0.12
C ILE A 59 7.02 -11.15 -1.46
N ILE A 60 5.93 -10.73 -2.10
CA ILE A 60 5.96 -9.78 -3.22
C ILE A 60 5.72 -8.39 -2.64
N LEU A 61 6.70 -7.51 -2.75
CA LEU A 61 6.59 -6.12 -2.32
C LEU A 61 5.60 -5.35 -3.19
N GLN A 62 5.16 -4.18 -2.71
CA GLN A 62 4.31 -3.27 -3.48
C GLN A 62 4.97 -2.83 -4.80
N SER A 63 6.30 -2.74 -4.84
CA SER A 63 7.07 -2.47 -6.06
C SER A 63 6.98 -3.57 -7.12
N GLY A 64 6.46 -4.76 -6.76
CA GLY A 64 6.45 -5.96 -7.59
C GLY A 64 7.72 -6.80 -7.46
N GLN A 65 8.72 -6.35 -6.71
CA GLN A 65 9.92 -7.13 -6.42
C GLN A 65 9.62 -8.28 -5.45
N LEU A 66 10.36 -9.37 -5.61
CA LEU A 66 10.26 -10.56 -4.77
C LEU A 66 11.35 -10.53 -3.71
N LEU A 67 10.97 -10.66 -2.44
CA LEU A 67 11.92 -10.99 -1.38
C LEU A 67 12.03 -12.52 -1.29
N ILE A 68 13.23 -13.04 -1.49
CA ILE A 68 13.50 -14.47 -1.61
C ILE A 68 14.56 -14.85 -0.59
N LEU A 69 14.29 -15.91 0.18
CA LEU A 69 15.27 -16.57 1.03
C LEU A 69 16.00 -17.65 0.23
N VAL A 70 17.31 -17.56 0.14
CA VAL A 70 18.15 -18.51 -0.58
C VAL A 70 18.97 -19.31 0.42
N ASN A 71 18.90 -20.64 0.33
CA ASN A 71 19.59 -21.61 1.17
C ASN A 71 19.40 -21.43 2.69
N ARG A 72 18.35 -20.70 3.11
CA ARG A 72 18.12 -20.24 4.49
C ARG A 72 19.23 -19.34 5.07
N GLU A 73 20.11 -18.82 4.23
CA GLU A 73 21.29 -18.07 4.66
C GLU A 73 21.32 -16.63 4.14
N ALA A 74 20.66 -16.39 3.02
CA ALA A 74 20.71 -15.10 2.33
C ALA A 74 19.31 -14.62 1.95
N LEU A 75 19.08 -13.32 2.09
CA LEU A 75 17.91 -12.66 1.54
C LEU A 75 18.26 -11.90 0.28
N VAL A 76 17.44 -12.09 -0.74
CA VAL A 76 17.57 -11.47 -2.04
C VAL A 76 16.31 -10.71 -2.36
N LEU A 77 16.48 -9.46 -2.77
CA LEU A 77 15.45 -8.73 -3.47
C LEU A 77 15.64 -8.94 -4.97
N TYR A 78 14.69 -9.61 -5.60
CA TYR A 78 14.71 -9.92 -7.03
C TYR A 78 13.69 -9.05 -7.76
N ASP A 79 14.10 -8.43 -8.86
CA ASP A 79 13.21 -7.72 -9.76
C ASP A 79 12.81 -8.63 -10.92
N PRO A 80 11.52 -9.03 -11.03
CA PRO A 80 11.00 -9.80 -12.16
C PRO A 80 11.27 -9.21 -13.54
N LYS A 81 11.22 -7.88 -13.64
CA LYS A 81 11.18 -7.15 -14.91
C LYS A 81 12.59 -7.05 -15.47
N THR A 82 13.52 -6.60 -14.65
CA THR A 82 14.92 -6.40 -15.05
C THR A 82 15.78 -7.64 -14.84
N ARG A 83 15.29 -8.63 -14.06
CA ARG A 83 16.02 -9.82 -13.63
C ARG A 83 17.25 -9.53 -12.78
N HIS A 84 17.41 -8.28 -12.32
CA HIS A 84 18.45 -7.93 -11.37
C HIS A 84 18.06 -8.36 -9.96
N HIS A 85 19.08 -8.65 -9.17
CA HIS A 85 18.91 -9.05 -7.80
C HIS A 85 19.87 -8.30 -6.89
N LYS A 86 19.46 -8.07 -5.65
CA LYS A 86 20.24 -7.37 -4.63
C LYS A 86 20.21 -8.15 -3.32
N ASN A 87 21.37 -8.38 -2.74
CA ASN A 87 21.48 -8.94 -1.39
C ASN A 87 20.91 -7.95 -0.36
N VAL A 88 19.98 -8.43 0.47
CA VAL A 88 19.41 -7.69 1.60
C VAL A 88 20.19 -8.07 2.86
N LYS A 89 20.83 -7.08 3.48
CA LYS A 89 21.52 -7.25 4.75
C LYS A 89 20.54 -7.00 5.90
N ILE A 90 20.44 -7.94 6.83
CA ILE A 90 19.73 -7.72 8.09
C ILE A 90 20.79 -7.38 9.16
N SER A 91 20.59 -6.27 9.87
CA SER A 91 21.45 -5.89 10.98
C SER A 91 21.37 -6.94 12.10
N GLY A 92 22.52 -7.29 12.69
CA GLY A 92 22.60 -8.27 13.78
C GLY A 92 22.59 -9.74 13.34
N ILE A 93 22.35 -10.05 12.06
CA ILE A 93 22.47 -11.42 11.54
C ILE A 93 23.83 -11.57 10.85
N ARG A 94 24.66 -12.51 11.33
CA ARG A 94 25.93 -12.84 10.69
C ARG A 94 25.68 -13.45 9.31
N LYS A 95 26.52 -13.13 8.32
CA LYS A 95 26.48 -13.79 7.01
C LYS A 95 26.54 -15.32 7.19
N ARG A 96 25.73 -16.05 6.41
CA ARG A 96 25.63 -17.52 6.46
C ARG A 96 25.08 -18.09 7.78
N SER A 97 24.33 -17.29 8.55
CA SER A 97 23.53 -17.85 9.64
C SER A 97 22.31 -18.54 9.03
N ASP A 98 21.94 -19.72 9.53
CA ASP A 98 20.68 -20.36 9.16
C ASP A 98 19.51 -19.60 9.81
N PHE A 99 18.56 -19.15 9.00
CA PHE A 99 17.34 -18.53 9.50
C PHE A 99 16.12 -18.82 8.62
N HIS A 100 14.96 -18.80 9.27
CA HIS A 100 13.67 -19.00 8.61
C HIS A 100 12.95 -17.67 8.40
N GLY A 101 12.57 -17.40 7.15
CA GLY A 101 11.73 -16.25 6.79
C GLY A 101 10.27 -16.66 6.60
N ILE A 102 9.35 -15.97 7.25
CA ILE A 102 7.90 -16.11 7.06
C ILE A 102 7.34 -14.74 6.70
N ALA A 103 6.50 -14.66 5.68
CA ALA A 103 5.74 -13.46 5.42
C ALA A 103 4.70 -13.27 6.51
N HIS A 104 4.82 -12.16 7.23
CA HIS A 104 3.79 -11.73 8.15
C HIS A 104 2.74 -10.93 7.37
N VAL A 105 1.50 -11.41 7.36
CA VAL A 105 0.35 -10.60 6.94
C VAL A 105 -0.11 -9.83 8.18
N PRO A 106 0.10 -8.51 8.26
CA PRO A 106 -0.30 -7.75 9.44
C PRO A 106 -1.80 -7.85 9.65
N SER A 107 -2.21 -8.43 10.78
CA SER A 107 -3.55 -8.29 11.31
C SER A 107 -3.61 -6.99 12.10
N LEU A 108 -4.48 -6.07 11.70
CA LEU A 108 -4.75 -4.83 12.45
C LEU A 108 -5.72 -5.05 13.62
N VAL A 109 -6.03 -6.32 13.92
CA VAL A 109 -6.81 -6.69 15.10
C VAL A 109 -5.95 -6.46 16.34
N SER A 110 -6.41 -5.60 17.23
CA SER A 110 -5.72 -5.32 18.48
C SER A 110 -5.60 -6.58 19.34
N LEU A 111 -4.41 -6.88 19.84
CA LEU A 111 -4.18 -7.94 20.83
C LEU A 111 -5.11 -7.78 22.05
N ARG A 112 -5.44 -6.54 22.43
CA ARG A 112 -6.41 -6.26 23.50
C ARG A 112 -7.81 -6.78 23.15
N ASP A 113 -8.24 -6.61 21.91
CA ASP A 113 -9.55 -7.08 21.46
C ASP A 113 -9.60 -8.61 21.37
N VAL A 114 -8.50 -9.24 20.93
CA VAL A 114 -8.36 -10.71 20.96
C VAL A 114 -8.36 -11.24 22.40
N ALA A 115 -7.60 -10.62 23.31
CA ALA A 115 -7.53 -11.00 24.71
C ALA A 115 -8.88 -10.87 25.44
N LYS A 116 -9.75 -9.98 24.98
CA LYS A 116 -11.13 -9.83 25.46
C LYS A 116 -12.08 -10.92 24.95
N GLY A 117 -11.59 -11.91 24.20
CA GLY A 117 -12.39 -13.01 23.67
C GLY A 117 -13.37 -12.59 22.58
N LYS A 118 -13.18 -11.42 21.95
CA LYS A 118 -14.02 -11.01 20.82
C LYS A 118 -13.86 -11.99 19.66
N ASN A 119 -14.95 -12.29 18.98
CA ASN A 119 -14.94 -13.22 17.86
C ASN A 119 -14.02 -12.69 16.74
N LEU A 120 -13.07 -13.51 16.30
CA LEU A 120 -12.12 -13.11 15.25
C LEU A 120 -12.83 -12.77 13.94
N LYS A 121 -13.92 -13.45 13.58
CA LYS A 121 -14.67 -13.17 12.34
C LYS A 121 -15.25 -11.76 12.35
N ASP A 122 -15.72 -11.31 13.50
CA ASP A 122 -16.28 -9.97 13.66
C ASP A 122 -15.19 -8.91 13.58
N LEU A 123 -14.02 -9.18 14.20
CA LEU A 123 -12.86 -8.29 14.14
C LEU A 123 -12.32 -8.17 12.71
N TYR A 124 -12.23 -9.29 11.96
CA TYR A 124 -11.84 -9.28 10.55
C TYR A 124 -12.86 -8.51 9.68
N SER A 125 -14.15 -8.74 9.90
CA SER A 125 -15.21 -8.03 9.17
C SER A 125 -15.19 -6.53 9.46
N GLN A 126 -15.00 -6.15 10.72
CA GLN A 126 -14.89 -4.75 11.13
C GLN A 126 -13.62 -4.10 10.56
N GLN A 127 -12.52 -4.85 10.51
CA GLN A 127 -11.27 -4.37 9.94
C GLN A 127 -11.36 -4.17 8.41
N ALA A 128 -12.01 -5.08 7.69
CA ALA A 128 -12.25 -4.95 6.26
C ALA A 128 -13.07 -3.68 5.95
N LYS A 129 -14.17 -3.46 6.68
CA LYS A 129 -14.99 -2.24 6.57
C LYS A 129 -14.18 -0.97 6.85
N LYS A 130 -13.33 -0.99 7.88
CA LYS A 130 -12.44 0.14 8.18
C LYS A 130 -11.42 0.41 7.07
N ALA A 131 -10.85 -0.65 6.49
CA ALA A 131 -9.90 -0.53 5.39
C ALA A 131 -10.57 0.03 4.12
N GLU A 132 -11.79 -0.40 3.81
CA GLU A 132 -12.61 0.16 2.72
C GLU A 132 -12.86 1.65 2.93
N LEU A 133 -13.34 2.04 4.12
CA LEU A 133 -13.56 3.45 4.47
C LEU A 133 -12.27 4.29 4.38
N ALA A 134 -11.14 3.76 4.87
CA ALA A 134 -9.85 4.43 4.79
C ALA A 134 -9.39 4.61 3.34
N MET A 135 -9.55 3.59 2.49
CA MET A 135 -9.26 3.69 1.06
C MET A 135 -10.16 4.75 0.39
N MET A 136 -11.45 4.78 0.70
CA MET A 136 -12.38 5.79 0.18
C MET A 136 -11.98 7.21 0.59
N ALA A 137 -11.62 7.41 1.86
CA ALA A 137 -11.16 8.71 2.36
C ALA A 137 -9.87 9.19 1.67
N ILE A 138 -8.92 8.28 1.43
CA ILE A 138 -7.68 8.58 0.70
C ILE A 138 -8.00 8.98 -0.75
N LEU A 139 -8.88 8.25 -1.43
CA LEU A 139 -9.31 8.59 -2.79
C LEU A 139 -9.99 9.95 -2.84
N ILE A 140 -10.89 10.25 -1.89
CA ILE A 140 -11.53 11.56 -1.76
C ILE A 140 -10.47 12.66 -1.58
N ALA A 141 -9.50 12.46 -0.67
CA ALA A 141 -8.43 13.44 -0.45
C ALA A 141 -7.58 13.67 -1.70
N ILE A 142 -7.26 12.62 -2.46
CA ILE A 142 -6.53 12.72 -3.73
C ILE A 142 -7.35 13.52 -4.76
N VAL A 143 -8.64 13.24 -4.89
CA VAL A 143 -9.55 13.97 -5.80
C VAL A 143 -9.69 15.43 -5.38
N CYS A 144 -9.88 15.73 -4.08
CA CYS A 144 -9.92 17.09 -3.57
C CYS A 144 -8.62 17.85 -3.85
N CYS A 145 -7.46 17.22 -3.64
CA CYS A 145 -6.16 17.80 -3.98
C CYS A 145 -6.01 18.06 -5.49
N TYR A 146 -6.53 17.16 -6.33
CA TYR A 146 -6.50 17.32 -7.78
C TYR A 146 -7.42 18.47 -8.24
N LEU A 147 -8.66 18.53 -7.74
CA LEU A 147 -9.60 19.60 -8.02
C LEU A 147 -9.08 20.95 -7.51
N PHE A 148 -8.46 21.01 -6.33
CA PHE A 148 -7.85 22.23 -5.82
C PHE A 148 -6.71 22.73 -6.72
N LYS A 149 -5.90 21.82 -7.27
CA LYS A 149 -4.84 22.16 -8.23
C LYS A 149 -5.40 22.60 -9.59
N VAL A 150 -6.48 21.99 -10.07
CA VAL A 150 -7.10 22.30 -11.37
C VAL A 150 -7.95 23.57 -11.31
N CYS A 151 -8.70 23.79 -10.24
CA CYS A 151 -9.51 24.98 -9.99
C CYS A 151 -8.70 26.17 -9.44
N GLY A 152 -7.36 26.12 -9.47
CA GLY A 152 -6.46 27.19 -9.01
C GLY A 152 -6.53 28.47 -9.85
N LYS A 153 -7.67 29.16 -9.86
CA LYS A 153 -7.82 30.58 -10.21
C LYS A 153 -8.72 31.30 -9.19
N THR A 154 -8.02 31.98 -8.28
CA THR A 154 -8.34 33.20 -7.51
C THR A 154 -9.80 33.46 -7.09
N LEU A 155 -10.12 33.12 -5.83
CA LEU A 155 -11.14 33.84 -5.07
C LEU A 155 -10.55 35.21 -4.66
N THR A 156 -10.75 36.23 -5.48
CA THR A 156 -10.62 37.62 -5.03
C THR A 156 -11.84 37.96 -4.18
N TYR A 157 -11.62 38.22 -2.89
CA TYR A 157 -12.65 38.74 -2.00
C TYR A 157 -13.17 40.09 -2.55
N PRO A 158 -14.49 40.33 -2.61
CA PRO A 158 -15.00 41.64 -2.95
C PRO A 158 -14.72 42.61 -1.79
N THR A 159 -13.94 43.64 -2.08
CA THR A 159 -13.83 44.84 -1.24
C THR A 159 -15.22 45.45 -1.02
N SER A 160 -15.57 45.65 0.26
CA SER A 160 -16.81 46.28 0.70
C SER A 160 -17.02 47.66 0.06
N PRO A 161 -18.26 48.05 -0.31
CA PRO A 161 -18.56 49.43 -0.66
C PRO A 161 -18.61 50.28 0.61
N SER A 162 -17.79 51.34 0.67
CA SER A 162 -17.90 52.35 1.73
C SER A 162 -19.24 53.08 1.60
N ALA A 163 -19.96 53.16 2.72
CA ALA A 163 -21.16 53.97 2.88
C ALA A 163 -20.88 55.45 2.58
N ARG A 164 -21.75 56.07 1.78
CA ARG A 164 -22.06 57.51 1.90
C ARG A 164 -23.52 57.75 1.53
N THR A 165 -24.31 57.75 2.61
CA THR A 165 -25.51 58.57 2.89
C THR A 165 -26.46 58.95 1.76
N LYS A 166 -27.70 58.45 1.93
CA LYS A 166 -28.97 59.08 1.54
C LYS A 166 -28.99 60.55 1.95
N GLU A 167 -29.54 61.42 1.11
CA GLU A 167 -30.49 62.44 1.59
C GLU A 167 -31.67 62.50 0.62
N GLU A 168 -32.83 62.55 1.26
CA GLU A 168 -34.19 62.41 0.78
C GLU A 168 -34.70 63.80 0.38
N GLY A 169 -35.71 63.85 -0.48
CA GLY A 169 -36.30 65.11 -0.93
C GLY A 169 -37.21 65.76 0.11
N ASP A 170 -37.51 67.02 -0.21
CA ASP A 170 -38.84 67.62 -0.25
C ASP A 170 -39.05 68.88 0.63
N ASP A 171 -39.69 69.83 -0.06
CA ASP A 171 -40.54 70.96 0.32
C ASP A 171 -40.21 71.96 1.47
N GLY A 172 -40.16 73.24 1.07
CA GLY A 172 -41.30 74.13 1.33
C GLY A 172 -41.40 74.80 2.71
N GLU A 173 -40.77 75.97 2.81
CA GLU A 173 -41.37 77.28 3.19
C GLU A 173 -42.24 77.42 4.47
N VAL A 174 -42.01 78.55 5.17
CA VAL A 174 -42.99 79.47 5.83
C VAL A 174 -42.71 79.79 7.32
N THR A 175 -42.16 81.01 7.53
CA THR A 175 -42.39 82.00 8.63
C THR A 175 -41.97 81.67 10.07
N ALA A 176 -41.66 82.61 10.98
CA ALA A 176 -41.37 84.05 10.99
C ALA A 176 -40.94 84.41 12.45
N THR A 177 -40.18 85.51 12.62
CA THR A 177 -40.10 86.43 13.81
C THR A 177 -39.72 85.83 15.19
N GLU A 178 -39.02 86.46 16.14
CA GLU A 178 -38.38 87.77 16.38
C GLU A 178 -37.53 87.63 17.66
N THR A 179 -36.39 88.33 17.68
CA THR A 179 -35.75 89.12 18.76
C THR A 179 -35.70 88.64 20.23
N THR A 180 -34.48 88.55 20.78
CA THR A 180 -33.97 89.44 21.85
C THR A 180 -32.46 89.58 21.69
#